data_AF-A0A0D2LQJ3-F1
#
_entry.id   AF-A0A0D2LQJ3-F1
#
_cell.length_a   1.000
_cell.length_b   1.000
_cell.length_c   1.000
_cell.angle_alpha   90.00
_cell.angle_beta   90.00
_cell.angle_gamma   90.00
#
_symmetry.space_group_name_H-M   'P 1'
#
loop_
_entity.id
_entity.type
_entity.pdbx_description
1 polymer ?
#
loop_
_entity_poly.entity_id
_entity_poly.type
_entity_poly.pdbx_seq_one_letter_code
_entity_poly.pdbx_strand_id
1 'polypeptide(L)' 'MERLGMPAGFVRIARLLRTAGMHAPALVNGCVSQAAEFAAGLRQGCVLAQAEYLVVGQAPAAWLQEHGVSIR' A
#
# COMPACT_ATOMS: atom_id res chain seq x y z
N MET A 1 8.67 5.80 -2.00
CA MET A 1 8.11 6.07 -3.34
C MET A 1 8.89 7.15 -4.07
N GLU A 2 8.90 8.39 -3.59
CA GLU A 2 9.65 9.49 -4.24
C GLU A 2 11.15 9.18 -4.32
N ARG A 3 11.75 8.73 -3.21
CA ARG A 3 13.15 8.27 -3.18
C ARG A 3 13.45 7.05 -4.06
N LEU A 4 12.42 6.32 -4.50
CA LEU A 4 12.54 5.18 -5.42
C LEU A 4 12.32 5.62 -6.88
N GLY A 5 12.22 6.92 -7.16
CA GLY A 5 12.07 7.46 -8.53
C GLY A 5 10.67 7.30 -9.12
N MET A 6 9.64 7.08 -8.30
CA MET A 6 8.28 6.90 -8.83
C MET A 6 7.69 8.20 -9.41
N PRO A 7 6.97 8.14 -10.55
CA PRO A 7 6.37 9.32 -11.15
C PRO A 7 5.45 10.08 -10.17
N ALA A 8 5.47 11.41 -10.22
CA ALA A 8 4.66 12.25 -9.33
C ALA A 8 3.16 11.91 -9.39
N GLY A 9 2.65 11.56 -10.58
CA GLY A 9 1.27 11.10 -10.74
C GLY A 9 0.96 9.84 -9.94
N PHE A 10 1.87 8.86 -9.95
CA PHE A 10 1.73 7.64 -9.16
C PHE A 10 1.78 7.94 -7.67
N VAL A 11 2.73 8.76 -7.21
CA VAL A 11 2.84 9.18 -5.80
C VAL A 11 1.56 9.89 -5.34
N ARG A 12 0.97 10.74 -6.20
CA ARG A 12 -0.29 11.44 -5.88
C ARG A 12 -1.45 10.47 -5.70
N ILE A 13 -1.61 9.50 -6.61
CA ILE A 13 -2.70 8.50 -6.51
C ILE A 13 -2.48 7.59 -5.30
N ALA A 14 -1.26 7.12 -5.07
CA ALA A 14 -0.88 6.35 -3.89
C ALA A 14 -1.22 7.09 -2.58
N ARG A 15 -0.87 8.38 -2.49
CA ARG A 15 -1.28 9.23 -1.38
C ARG A 15 -2.80 9.28 -1.26
N LEU A 16 -3.54 9.63 -2.30
CA LEU A 16 -5.01 9.69 -2.27
C LEU A 16 -5.68 8.39 -1.79
N LEU A 17 -5.09 7.24 -2.11
CA LEU A 17 -5.62 5.94 -1.68
C LEU A 17 -5.23 5.56 -0.24
N ARG A 18 -4.18 6.18 0.32
CA ARG A 18 -3.65 5.93 1.66
C ARG A 18 -4.04 6.96 2.71
N THR A 19 -4.21 8.23 2.32
CA THR A 19 -4.44 9.31 3.28
C THR A 19 -5.92 9.48 3.64
N ALA A 20 -6.11 9.56 4.96
CA ALA A 20 -7.18 10.13 5.77
C ALA A 20 -8.30 10.88 5.04
N GLY A 21 -9.54 10.46 5.30
CA GLY A 21 -10.78 11.06 4.77
C GLY A 21 -11.68 10.06 4.03
N MET A 22 -11.16 8.91 3.60
CA MET A 22 -12.00 7.82 3.12
C MET A 22 -12.56 7.02 4.29
N HIS A 23 -13.84 7.28 4.58
CA HIS A 23 -14.67 6.41 5.39
C HIS A 23 -15.24 5.33 4.49
N ALA A 24 -14.99 4.06 4.80
CA ALA A 24 -15.64 2.95 4.10
C ALA A 24 -16.10 1.89 5.10
N PRO A 25 -17.26 1.27 4.86
CA PRO A 25 -17.66 0.09 5.61
C PRO A 25 -16.85 -1.12 5.14
N ALA A 26 -16.62 -2.07 6.05
CA ALA A 26 -16.06 -3.37 5.72
C ALA A 26 -17.20 -4.41 5.58
N LEU A 27 -17.15 -5.22 4.53
CA LEU A 27 -17.99 -6.41 4.40
C LEU A 27 -17.18 -7.62 4.87
N VAL A 28 -17.62 -8.24 5.96
CA VAL A 28 -16.97 -9.44 6.51
C VAL A 28 -18.04 -10.50 6.71
N ASN A 29 -17.92 -11.62 5.98
CA ASN A 29 -18.86 -12.75 6.05
C ASN A 29 -20.34 -12.35 5.87
N GLY A 30 -20.62 -11.38 4.98
CA GLY A 30 -21.98 -10.89 4.74
C GLY A 30 -22.45 -9.80 5.71
N CYS A 31 -21.70 -9.48 6.76
CA CYS A 31 -21.99 -8.39 7.69
C CYS A 31 -21.26 -7.11 7.26
N VAL A 32 -21.99 -5.98 7.24
CA VAL A 32 -21.45 -4.66 6.88
C VAL A 32 -21.22 -3.84 8.15
N SER A 33 -20.00 -3.36 8.36
CA SER A 33 -19.68 -2.49 9.50
C SER A 33 -20.18 -1.06 9.30
N GLN A 34 -20.17 -0.26 10.37
CA GLN A 34 -20.20 1.19 10.20
C GLN A 34 -18.97 1.67 9.42
N ALA A 35 -19.13 2.78 8.70
CA ALA A 35 -18.03 3.37 7.97
C ALA A 35 -17.02 3.95 8.96
N ALA A 36 -15.77 3.50 8.86
CA ALA A 36 -14.67 3.95 9.70
C ALA A 36 -13.55 4.51 8.83
N GLU A 37 -12.73 5.38 9.42
CA GLU A 37 -11.54 5.89 8.76
C GLU A 37 -10.49 4.78 8.62
N PHE A 38 -9.87 4.71 7.44
CA PHE A 38 -8.74 3.83 7.22
C PHE A 38 -7.47 4.43 7.85
N ALA A 39 -7.02 3.83 8.96
CA ALA A 39 -5.81 4.24 9.64
C ALA A 39 -4.51 3.93 8.86
N ALA A 40 -4.50 2.84 8.08
CA ALA A 40 -3.35 2.43 7.29
C ALA A 40 -3.72 1.40 6.19
N GLY A 41 -2.80 1.24 5.24
CA GLY A 41 -2.85 0.20 4.21
C GLY A 41 -3.69 0.57 2.98
N LEU A 42 -3.80 -0.38 2.05
CA LEU A 42 -4.67 -0.30 0.89
C LEU A 42 -5.75 -1.38 0.96
N ARG A 43 -6.93 -1.08 0.42
CA ARG A 43 -8.04 -2.03 0.33
C ARG A 43 -7.64 -3.23 -0.54
N GLN A 44 -7.97 -4.44 -0.10
CA GLN A 44 -7.86 -5.62 -0.95
C GLN A 44 -8.73 -5.43 -2.21
N GLY A 45 -8.20 -5.83 -3.37
CA GLY A 45 -8.83 -5.54 -4.67
C GLY A 45 -8.56 -4.13 -5.21
N CYS A 46 -7.85 -3.27 -4.48
CA CYS A 46 -7.31 -2.06 -5.07
C CYS A 46 -6.25 -2.43 -6.10
N VAL A 47 -6.43 -2.00 -7.35
CA VAL A 47 -5.49 -2.23 -8.47
C VAL A 47 -4.07 -1.80 -8.11
N LEU A 48 -3.93 -0.77 -7.27
CA LEU A 48 -2.63 -0.24 -6.85
C LEU A 48 -2.03 -0.93 -5.62
N ALA A 49 -2.77 -1.83 -4.95
CA ALA A 49 -2.26 -2.56 -3.78
C ALA A 49 -0.98 -3.33 -4.09
N GLN A 50 -0.96 -4.07 -5.20
CA GLN A 50 0.20 -4.86 -5.60
C GLN A 50 1.43 -3.99 -5.87
N ALA A 51 1.27 -2.91 -6.62
CA ALA A 51 2.36 -2.00 -6.95
C ALA A 51 2.92 -1.31 -5.69
N GLU A 52 2.05 -0.90 -4.75
CA GLU A 52 2.50 -0.35 -3.47
C GLU A 52 3.26 -1.36 -2.61
N TYR A 53 2.78 -2.61 -2.54
CA TYR A 53 3.48 -3.66 -1.78
C TYR A 53 4.90 -3.87 -2.31
N LEU A 54 5.09 -3.84 -3.63
CA LEU A 54 6.43 -3.94 -4.24
C LEU A 54 7.33 -2.75 -3.86
N VAL A 55 6.76 -1.54 -3.82
CA VAL A 55 7.49 -0.33 -3.39
C VAL A 55 7.92 -0.44 -1.92
N VAL A 56 7.03 -0.89 -1.03
CA VAL A 56 7.37 -1.07 0.39
C VAL A 56 8.40 -2.19 0.56
N GLY A 57 8.30 -3.27 -0.22
CA GLY A 57 9.22 -4.40 -0.19
C GLY A 57 10.61 -4.10 -0.75
N GLN A 58 10.78 -3.06 -1.57
CA GLN A 58 12.07 -2.75 -2.19
C GLN A 58 13.17 -2.38 -1.18
N ALA A 59 12.87 -1.58 -0.17
CA ALA A 59 13.86 -1.20 0.84
C ALA A 59 14.38 -2.39 1.67
N PRO A 60 13.53 -3.24 2.27
CA PRO A 60 14.01 -4.43 2.97
C PRO A 60 14.65 -5.44 2.01
N ALA A 61 14.18 -5.54 0.76
CA ALA A 61 14.80 -6.42 -0.22
C ALA A 61 16.24 -6.00 -0.56
N ALA A 62 16.47 -4.72 -0.81
CA ALA A 62 17.81 -4.18 -1.05
C ALA A 62 18.73 -4.41 0.17
N TRP A 63 18.22 -4.14 1.38
CA TRP A 63 18.98 -4.38 2.61
C TRP A 63 19.34 -5.86 2.78
N LEU A 64 18.40 -6.79 2.53
CA LEU A 64 18.65 -8.22 2.61
C LEU A 64 19.70 -8.67 1.58
N GLN A 65 19.64 -8.15 0.35
CA GLN A 65 20.62 -8.43 -0.69
C GLN A 65 22.03 -7.94 -0.33
N GLU A 66 22.15 -6.74 0.24
CA GLU A 66 23.43 -6.20 0.75
C GLU A 66 24.04 -7.08 1.86
N HIS A 67 23.21 -7.81 2.60
CA HIS A 67 23.63 -8.73 3.67
C HIS A 67 23.72 -10.19 3.20
N GLY A 68 23.75 -10.43 1.88
CA GLY A 68 23.93 -11.77 1.29
C GLY A 68 22.70 -12.68 1.41
N VAL A 69 21.54 -12.15 1.78
CA VAL A 69 20.28 -12.90 1.83
C VAL A 69 19.57 -12.81 0.49
N SER A 70 19.49 -13.95 -0.20
CA SER A 70 18.72 -14.11 -1.43
C SER A 70 17.23 -14.21 -1.11
N ILE A 71 16.44 -13.33 -1.72
CA ILE A 71 14.97 -13.44 -1.78
C ILE A 71 14.65 -14.11 -3.12
N ARG A 72 14.03 -15.30 -3.08
CA ARG A 72 13.59 -16.06 -4.26
C ARG A 72 12.08 -15.98 -4.38
#